data_AF-A0A965DKQ5-F1
#
_entry.id   AF-A0A965DKQ5-F1
#
_cell.length_a   1.000
_cell.length_b   1.000
_cell.length_c   1.000
_cell.angle_alpha   90.00
_cell.angle_beta   90.00
_cell.angle_gamma   90.00
#
_symmetry.space_group_name_H-M   'P 1'
#
loop_
_entity.id
_entity.type
_entity.pdbx_description
1 polymer ?
#
loop_
_entity_poly.entity_id
_entity_poly.type
_entity_poly.pdbx_seq_one_letter_code
_entity_poly.pdbx_strand_id
1 'polypeptide(L)'
;MGAYWADAYYFNLLKGTRCVQYIKRSGADIRSSYGTTAPVTWRGQTQRMYFYDGPTFIGGQFDTVATYANGDPMAIIQGSVGLVGCHLESQSNWYTKKYMQPHWHENRHHLMLSQFVADYLLHSRQMQLF
;
A
#
# COMPACT_ATOMS: atom_id res chain seq x y z
N MET A 1 -5.96 -6.41 0.84
CA MET A 1 -5.85 -7.76 0.23
C MET A 1 -5.29 -7.78 -1.21
N GLY A 2 -5.63 -6.84 -2.10
CA GLY A 2 -5.28 -6.97 -3.54
C GLY A 2 -3.79 -7.18 -3.86
N ALA A 3 -2.88 -6.51 -3.15
CA ALA A 3 -1.45 -6.60 -3.46
C ALA A 3 -0.81 -7.98 -3.20
N TYR A 4 -1.41 -8.85 -2.37
CA TYR A 4 -0.87 -10.21 -2.18
C TYR A 4 -0.95 -11.06 -3.44
N TRP A 5 -1.94 -10.84 -4.31
CA TRP A 5 -2.14 -11.62 -5.52
C TRP A 5 -1.01 -11.46 -6.55
N ALA A 6 -0.20 -10.40 -6.43
CA ALA A 6 0.96 -10.18 -7.29
C ALA A 6 2.17 -11.06 -6.95
N ASP A 7 2.18 -11.68 -5.76
CA ASP A 7 3.30 -12.52 -5.30
C ASP A 7 3.45 -13.80 -6.14
N ALA A 8 4.65 -14.39 -6.08
CA ALA A 8 5.02 -15.61 -6.78
C ALA A 8 4.11 -16.82 -6.46
N TYR A 9 3.46 -16.84 -5.30
CA TYR A 9 2.51 -17.91 -4.95
C TYR A 9 1.10 -17.73 -5.53
N TYR A 10 0.85 -16.64 -6.25
CA TYR A 10 -0.43 -16.35 -6.90
C TYR A 10 -0.22 -16.07 -8.39
N PHE A 11 -0.40 -14.84 -8.85
CA PHE A 11 -0.25 -14.49 -10.27
C PHE A 11 1.20 -14.33 -10.71
N ASN A 12 2.15 -14.34 -9.77
CA ASN A 12 3.59 -14.25 -10.07
C ASN A 12 3.94 -13.06 -10.98
N LEU A 13 3.39 -11.89 -10.64
CA LEU A 13 3.60 -10.66 -11.40
C LEU A 13 4.91 -9.96 -11.02
N LEU A 14 5.44 -10.27 -9.84
CA LEU A 14 6.66 -9.67 -9.30
C LEU A 14 7.92 -10.47 -9.67
N LYS A 15 9.02 -9.75 -9.94
CA LYS A 15 10.34 -10.27 -10.29
C LYS A 15 11.29 -10.13 -9.11
N GLY A 16 11.52 -11.22 -8.39
CA GLY A 16 12.45 -11.27 -7.26
C GLY A 16 11.98 -10.52 -6.00
N THR A 17 10.78 -9.92 -6.04
CA THR A 17 10.14 -9.25 -4.91
C THR A 17 9.06 -10.13 -4.32
N ARG A 18 8.96 -10.16 -2.98
CA ARG A 18 7.93 -10.89 -2.23
C ARG A 18 6.96 -9.92 -1.58
N CYS A 19 5.68 -10.26 -1.62
CA CYS A 19 4.60 -9.56 -0.92
C CYS A 19 4.32 -10.29 0.39
N VAL A 20 4.64 -9.66 1.53
CA VAL A 20 4.58 -10.29 2.86
C VAL A 20 3.75 -9.45 3.83
N GLN A 21 3.22 -10.06 4.89
CA GLN A 21 2.40 -9.34 5.87
C GLN A 21 3.21 -8.29 6.63
N TYR A 22 2.77 -7.03 6.60
CA TYR A 22 3.44 -5.93 7.31
C TYR A 22 3.51 -6.18 8.82
N ILE A 23 2.42 -6.67 9.41
CA ILE A 23 2.30 -6.90 10.85
C ILE A 23 3.28 -7.93 11.42
N LYS A 24 3.94 -8.71 10.54
CA LYS A 24 4.94 -9.73 10.90
C LYS A 24 6.38 -9.23 10.74
N ARG A 25 6.58 -8.00 10.26
CA ARG A 25 7.90 -7.43 10.02
C ARG A 25 8.54 -6.92 11.31
N SER A 26 9.87 -6.97 11.34
CA SER A 26 10.63 -6.37 12.43
C SER A 26 10.36 -4.86 12.49
N GLY A 27 10.21 -4.34 13.70
CA GLY A 27 10.03 -2.90 13.93
C GLY A 27 8.68 -2.31 13.47
N ALA A 28 7.77 -3.08 12.85
CA ALA A 28 6.47 -2.54 12.43
C ALA A 28 5.74 -1.92 13.64
N ASP A 29 4.91 -0.91 13.44
CA ASP A 29 4.17 -0.26 14.53
C ASP A 29 2.81 -0.93 14.80
N ILE A 30 2.27 -1.62 13.80
CA ILE A 30 1.02 -2.37 13.87
C ILE A 30 1.33 -3.88 14.02
N ARG A 31 0.63 -4.54 14.94
CA ARG A 31 0.77 -5.99 15.24
C ARG A 31 -0.52 -6.78 15.09
N SER A 32 -1.60 -6.14 14.67
CA SER A 32 -2.92 -6.76 14.52
C SER A 32 -3.41 -6.62 13.08
N SER A 33 -4.11 -7.64 12.59
CA SER A 33 -4.77 -7.64 11.28
C SER A 33 -6.07 -6.84 11.26
N TYR A 34 -6.59 -6.39 12.41
CA TYR A 34 -7.84 -5.63 12.46
C TYR A 34 -7.71 -4.20 11.91
N GLY A 35 -8.84 -3.63 11.49
CA GLY A 35 -8.90 -2.28 10.92
C GLY A 35 -8.39 -1.22 11.90
N THR A 36 -7.43 -0.41 11.45
CA THR A 36 -6.81 0.69 12.18
C THR A 36 -6.30 1.76 11.20
N THR A 37 -5.52 2.73 11.68
CA THR A 37 -4.78 3.66 10.81
C THR A 37 -3.28 3.52 10.99
N ALA A 38 -2.54 3.54 9.89
CA ALA A 38 -1.09 3.50 9.86
C ALA A 38 -0.52 4.91 9.59
N PRO A 39 0.51 5.35 10.32
CA PRO A 39 1.35 6.45 9.89
C PRO A 39 2.18 6.01 8.68
N VAL A 40 2.20 6.85 7.65
CA VAL A 40 2.81 6.57 6.36
C VAL A 40 3.57 7.80 5.90
N THR A 41 4.74 7.62 5.31
CA THR A 41 5.41 8.68 4.54
C THR A 41 5.10 8.46 3.07
N TRP A 42 4.17 9.25 2.52
CA TRP A 42 3.77 9.19 1.12
C TRP A 42 4.48 10.28 0.33
N ARG A 43 5.40 9.90 -0.57
CA ARG A 43 6.20 10.86 -1.38
C ARG A 43 6.84 11.96 -0.52
N GLY A 44 7.40 11.57 0.62
CA GLY A 44 8.04 12.49 1.58
C GLY A 44 7.09 13.24 2.52
N GLN A 45 5.77 13.10 2.37
CA GLN A 45 4.78 13.74 3.24
C GLN A 45 4.16 12.76 4.22
N THR A 46 4.11 13.12 5.49
CA THR A 46 3.45 12.31 6.53
C THR A 46 1.94 12.29 6.32
N GLN A 47 1.36 11.10 6.36
CA GLN A 47 -0.07 10.82 6.25
C GLN A 47 -0.50 9.82 7.31
N ARG A 48 -1.81 9.76 7.58
CA ARG A 48 -2.42 8.62 8.31
C ARG A 48 -3.45 7.94 7.43
N MET A 49 -3.18 6.71 7.03
CA MET A 49 -4.01 5.97 6.07
C MET A 49 -4.71 4.79 6.73
N TYR A 50 -5.87 4.39 6.22
CA TYR A 50 -6.54 3.18 6.70
C TYR A 50 -5.68 1.94 6.43
N PHE A 51 -5.56 1.10 7.45
CA PHE A 51 -4.80 -0.14 7.40
C PHE A 51 -5.69 -1.31 7.83
N TYR A 52 -5.67 -2.38 7.03
CA TYR A 52 -6.33 -3.63 7.33
C TYR A 52 -5.56 -4.79 6.70
N ASP A 53 -4.79 -5.49 7.53
CA ASP A 53 -3.91 -6.60 7.13
C ASP A 53 -3.07 -6.32 5.86
N GLY A 54 -2.54 -5.10 5.77
CA GLY A 54 -1.79 -4.63 4.60
C GLY A 54 -0.44 -5.36 4.44
N PRO A 55 -0.01 -5.62 3.19
CA PRO A 55 1.33 -6.13 2.93
C PRO A 55 2.41 -5.05 3.04
N THR A 56 3.65 -5.53 3.00
CA THR A 56 4.84 -4.81 2.54
C THR A 56 5.62 -5.67 1.52
N PHE A 57 6.68 -5.11 0.95
CA PHE A 57 7.43 -5.69 -0.16
C PHE A 57 8.91 -5.81 0.18
N ILE A 58 9.49 -6.98 -0.06
CA ILE A 58 10.90 -7.27 0.25
C ILE A 58 11.62 -7.93 -0.91
N GLY A 59 12.92 -7.65 -1.06
CA GLY A 59 13.77 -8.20 -2.12
C GLY A 59 13.46 -7.65 -3.51
N GLY A 60 14.30 -8.00 -4.49
CA GLY A 60 14.16 -7.52 -5.86
C GLY A 60 14.43 -6.02 -6.02
N GLN A 61 14.02 -5.46 -7.15
CA GLN A 61 14.19 -4.04 -7.48
C GLN A 61 12.83 -3.42 -7.82
N PHE A 62 12.52 -2.29 -7.19
CA PHE A 62 11.28 -1.53 -7.39
C PHE A 62 11.48 -0.09 -6.92
N ASP A 63 10.65 0.81 -7.41
CA ASP A 63 10.59 2.18 -6.90
C ASP A 63 9.65 2.22 -5.70
N THR A 64 10.12 2.79 -4.59
CA THR A 64 9.29 2.97 -3.40
C THR A 64 8.64 4.34 -3.43
N VAL A 65 7.30 4.37 -3.44
CA VAL A 65 6.50 5.62 -3.46
C VAL A 65 6.13 6.05 -2.04
N ALA A 66 5.92 5.08 -1.14
CA ALA A 66 5.59 5.34 0.25
C ALA A 66 6.14 4.27 1.18
N THR A 67 6.39 4.64 2.45
CA THR A 67 6.87 3.74 3.50
C THR A 67 5.97 3.78 4.74
N TYR A 68 5.95 2.67 5.47
CA TYR A 68 5.39 2.61 6.82
C TYR A 68 6.37 3.20 7.86
N ALA A 69 5.93 3.26 9.13
CA ALA A 69 6.71 3.81 10.24
C ALA A 69 8.11 3.20 10.42
N ASN A 70 8.25 1.90 10.15
CA ASN A 70 9.52 1.17 10.28
C ASN A 70 10.41 1.27 9.03
N GLY A 71 10.02 2.08 8.05
CA GLY A 71 10.74 2.25 6.78
C GLY A 71 10.45 1.18 5.73
N ASP A 72 9.68 0.14 6.06
CA ASP A 72 9.30 -0.88 5.08
C ASP A 72 8.41 -0.27 3.98
N PRO A 73 8.53 -0.70 2.71
CA PRO A 73 7.73 -0.17 1.61
C PRO A 73 6.22 -0.40 1.83
N MET A 74 5.45 0.69 1.75
CA MET A 74 3.98 0.65 1.79
C MET A 74 3.40 0.67 0.38
N ALA A 75 3.97 1.45 -0.53
CA ALA A 75 3.57 1.50 -1.92
C ALA A 75 4.80 1.43 -2.84
N ILE A 76 4.73 0.58 -3.87
CA ILE A 76 5.83 0.35 -4.81
C ILE A 76 5.36 0.34 -6.27
N ILE A 77 6.31 0.57 -7.18
CA ILE A 77 6.17 0.35 -8.61
C ILE A 77 7.23 -0.64 -9.08
N GLN A 78 6.83 -1.66 -9.83
CA GLN A 78 7.73 -2.57 -10.52
C GLN A 78 7.27 -2.79 -11.96
N GLY A 79 7.91 -2.09 -12.90
CA GLY A 79 7.46 -2.07 -14.29
C GLY A 79 6.06 -1.46 -14.41
N SER A 80 5.11 -2.21 -14.97
CA SER A 80 3.71 -1.79 -15.10
C SER A 80 2.81 -2.26 -13.94
N VAL A 81 3.40 -2.74 -12.84
CA VAL A 81 2.67 -3.20 -11.65
C VAL A 81 2.86 -2.18 -10.53
N GLY A 82 1.76 -1.58 -10.07
CA GLY A 82 1.72 -0.74 -8.87
C GLY A 82 1.01 -1.46 -7.73
N LEU A 83 1.64 -1.52 -6.57
CA LEU A 83 1.10 -2.20 -5.39
C LEU A 83 1.07 -1.26 -4.19
N VAL A 84 -0.02 -1.30 -3.42
CA VAL A 84 -0.25 -0.43 -2.26
C VAL A 84 -0.74 -1.28 -1.09
N GLY A 85 -0.15 -1.04 0.08
CA GLY A 85 -0.44 -1.78 1.31
C GLY A 85 -1.63 -1.21 2.10
N CYS A 86 -1.71 0.11 2.22
CA CYS A 86 -2.85 0.80 2.83
C CYS A 86 -4.04 0.94 1.87
N HIS A 87 -5.22 1.14 2.46
CA HIS A 87 -6.47 1.30 1.71
C HIS A 87 -6.78 2.78 1.45
N LEU A 88 -6.17 3.34 0.41
CA LEU A 88 -6.45 4.72 0.00
C LEU A 88 -7.89 4.90 -0.48
N GLU A 89 -8.53 3.82 -0.94
CA GLU A 89 -9.94 3.77 -1.36
C GLU A 89 -10.94 3.77 -0.19
N SER A 90 -10.46 3.70 1.04
CA SER A 90 -11.32 3.64 2.23
C SER A 90 -12.35 4.77 2.27
N GLN A 91 -13.49 4.48 2.89
CA GLN A 91 -14.64 5.37 3.01
C GLN A 91 -14.89 5.73 4.47
N SER A 92 -15.66 6.80 4.72
CA SER A 92 -15.93 7.30 6.07
C SER A 92 -16.52 6.24 7.01
N ASN A 93 -17.35 5.32 6.49
CA ASN A 93 -17.94 4.22 7.25
C ASN A 93 -16.91 3.16 7.72
N TRP A 94 -15.66 3.20 7.27
CA TRP A 94 -14.59 2.34 7.79
C TRP A 94 -13.93 2.94 9.04
N TYR A 95 -14.10 4.24 9.27
CA TYR A 95 -13.51 5.00 10.38
C TYR A 95 -14.47 5.07 11.58
N THR A 96 -15.21 4.01 11.89
CA THR A 96 -16.27 4.02 12.92
C THR A 96 -15.72 4.09 14.35
N LYS A 97 -14.53 3.54 14.61
CA LYS A 97 -13.93 3.54 15.96
C LYS A 97 -13.55 4.96 16.36
N LYS A 98 -13.86 5.36 17.61
CA LYS A 98 -13.63 6.73 18.13
C LYS A 98 -12.22 7.25 17.86
N TYR A 99 -11.20 6.42 18.02
CA TYR A 99 -9.80 6.81 17.79
C TYR A 99 -9.41 6.89 16.31
N MET A 100 -10.22 6.36 15.39
CA MET A 100 -9.99 6.42 13.95
C MET A 100 -10.72 7.60 13.31
N GLN A 101 -11.88 8.02 13.84
CA GLN A 101 -12.69 9.10 13.29
C GLN A 101 -11.89 10.39 12.96
N PRO A 102 -10.98 10.88 13.81
CA PRO A 102 -10.19 12.08 13.50
C PRO A 102 -9.23 11.92 12.30
N HIS A 103 -9.00 10.70 11.84
CA HIS A 103 -8.12 10.36 10.72
C HIS A 103 -8.89 10.07 9.44
N TRP A 104 -10.20 10.28 9.42
CA TRP A 104 -10.95 10.29 8.18
C TRP A 104 -10.38 11.38 7.25
N HIS A 105 -10.08 11.00 6.02
CA HIS A 105 -9.34 11.83 5.07
C HIS A 105 -10.22 12.65 4.14
N GLU A 106 -11.54 12.64 4.31
CA GLU A 106 -12.49 13.43 3.49
C GLU A 106 -12.23 13.26 1.99
N ASN A 107 -12.08 12.01 1.54
CA ASN A 107 -11.76 11.63 0.14
C ASN A 107 -10.40 12.11 -0.42
N ARG A 108 -9.55 12.81 0.37
CA ARG A 108 -8.21 13.23 -0.10
C ARG A 108 -7.33 12.07 -0.56
N HIS A 109 -7.39 10.90 0.08
CA HIS A 109 -6.61 9.73 -0.35
C HIS A 109 -7.07 9.16 -1.71
N HIS A 110 -8.32 9.38 -2.13
CA HIS A 110 -8.79 8.95 -3.46
C HIS A 110 -8.06 9.72 -4.56
N LEU A 111 -7.84 11.02 -4.35
CA LEU A 111 -7.06 11.86 -5.26
C LEU A 111 -5.58 11.41 -5.30
N MET A 112 -5.01 11.04 -4.16
CA MET A 112 -3.64 10.51 -4.09
C MET A 112 -3.50 9.19 -4.86
N LEU A 113 -4.49 8.30 -4.75
CA LEU A 113 -4.54 7.04 -5.50
C LEU A 113 -4.69 7.30 -7.01
N SER A 114 -5.56 8.24 -7.39
CA SER A 114 -5.71 8.65 -8.80
C SER A 114 -4.41 9.22 -9.36
N GLN A 115 -3.73 10.09 -8.60
CA GLN A 115 -2.43 10.64 -8.99
C GLN A 115 -1.35 9.57 -9.11
N PHE A 116 -1.32 8.57 -8.20
CA PHE A 116 -0.42 7.43 -8.31
C PHE A 116 -0.61 6.67 -9.62
N VAL A 117 -1.86 6.40 -10.02
CA VAL A 117 -2.15 5.76 -11.31
C VAL A 117 -1.69 6.65 -12.48
N ALA A 118 -1.97 7.95 -12.40
CA ALA A 118 -1.61 8.90 -13.45
C ALA A 118 -0.09 9.01 -13.66
N ASP A 119 0.66 9.11 -12.56
CA ASP A 119 2.11 9.32 -12.59
C ASP A 119 2.86 8.07 -13.06
N TYR A 120 2.41 6.88 -12.64
CA TYR A 120 3.22 5.67 -12.78
C TYR A 120 2.65 4.64 -13.77
N LEU A 121 1.34 4.63 -14.02
CA LEU A 121 0.69 3.50 -14.71
C LEU A 121 0.02 3.88 -16.04
N LEU A 122 -0.48 5.11 -16.21
CA LEU A 122 -1.19 5.52 -17.44
C LEU A 122 -0.34 5.41 -18.70
N HIS A 123 0.96 5.71 -18.60
CA HIS A 123 1.89 5.68 -19.73
C HIS A 123 2.74 4.40 -19.77
N SER A 124 2.51 3.47 -18.83
CA SER A 124 3.29 2.25 -18.74
C SER A 124 2.90 1.25 -19.84
N ARG A 125 3.87 0.48 -20.32
CA ARG A 125 3.58 -0.65 -21.24
C ARG A 125 2.77 -1.69 -20.46
N GLN A 126 1.51 -1.86 -20.85
CA GLN A 126 0.63 -2.85 -20.24
C GLN A 126 1.25 -4.25 -20.36
N MET A 127 1.09 -5.06 -19.31
CA MET A 127 1.50 -6.46 -19.37
C MET A 127 0.62 -7.18 -20.39
N GLN A 128 1.24 -7.96 -21.27
CA GLN A 128 0.49 -8.90 -22.10
C GLN A 128 0.05 -10.05 -21.20
N LEU A 129 -1.25 -10.07 -20.92
CA LEU A 129 -1.91 -11.22 -20.36
C LEU A 129 -2.44 -12.00 -21.55
N PHE A 130 -1.78 -13.14 -21.84
CA PHE A 130 -2.06 -14.06 -22.95
C PHE A 130 -1.60 -13.58 -24.34
#